data_AF-A0A328BTW7-F1
#
_entry.id   AF-A0A328BTW7-F1
#
_cell.length_a   1.000
_cell.length_b   1.000
_cell.length_c   1.000
_cell.angle_alpha   90.00
_cell.angle_beta   90.00
_cell.angle_gamma   90.00
#
_symmetry.space_group_name_H-M   'P 1'
#
loop_
_entity.id
_entity.type
_entity.pdbx_description
1 polymer ?
#
loop_
_entity_poly.entity_id
_entity_poly.type
_entity_poly.pdbx_seq_one_letter_code
_entity_poly.pdbx_strand_id
1 'polypeptide(L)'
;MPTPPRPLTALGALVPDCALPDGSRLADRRGQPLILAFAAHAWDPAAAYQSALFARLVQEFDGGAAFVDVPPPAETWHALDAHGAVAARFGLTGQRALVLLDEQGRLRWQVTVAPGQPIQAGQVLAALEALRPAPGAAPRPAVSAPAEAPAPGSGLSRRTFLTATLAASALLLLLGAGTAAEAAPPELAPNVAPRPAADGTVPLTLRINGQSHRLQVEPRVMLLDALREQLHLTGTKKGCDHGQCGACTVHLDGHSALACLTLAVMNEGRTITTIEGLARGEELHPVQAAFVKHDAFQCGYCTPGQIMTASALVQDQQKRSAAEIREAMSGNLCRCAAYANIIAAIQEVQGA
;
A
#
# COMPACT_ATOMS: atom_id res chain seq x y z
N MET A 1 -23.44 32.25 -22.46
CA MET A 1 -22.56 31.44 -21.59
C MET A 1 -22.49 32.13 -20.23
N PRO A 2 -22.80 31.47 -19.11
CA PRO A 2 -22.65 32.09 -17.80
C PRO A 2 -21.16 32.42 -17.57
N THR A 3 -20.88 33.64 -17.13
CA THR A 3 -19.55 34.12 -16.78
C THR A 3 -18.92 33.16 -15.75
N PRO A 4 -17.68 32.69 -15.94
CA PRO A 4 -17.05 31.82 -14.95
C PRO A 4 -17.00 32.54 -13.59
N PRO A 5 -17.33 31.85 -12.48
CA PRO A 5 -17.33 32.48 -11.17
C PRO A 5 -15.94 33.02 -10.85
N ARG A 6 -15.88 34.21 -10.24
CA ARG A 6 -14.64 34.83 -9.79
C ARG A 6 -13.99 33.89 -8.75
N PRO A 7 -12.70 33.53 -8.90
CA PRO A 7 -12.06 32.59 -7.99
C PRO A 7 -12.00 33.14 -6.57
N LEU A 8 -12.37 32.31 -5.60
CA LEU A 8 -12.37 32.64 -4.17
C LEU A 8 -10.95 32.45 -3.61
N THR A 9 -10.16 33.52 -3.57
CA THR A 9 -8.78 33.50 -3.04
C THR A 9 -8.59 34.27 -1.73
N ALA A 10 -9.63 34.98 -1.27
CA ALA A 10 -9.52 35.81 -0.07
C ALA A 10 -9.76 34.98 1.21
N LEU A 11 -8.73 34.88 2.06
CA LEU A 11 -8.88 34.34 3.41
C LEU A 11 -9.96 35.12 4.18
N GLY A 12 -10.84 34.40 4.88
CA GLY A 12 -12.01 34.92 5.61
C GLY A 12 -13.30 35.01 4.79
N ALA A 13 -13.23 34.85 3.46
CA ALA A 13 -14.41 34.87 2.60
C ALA A 13 -15.30 33.64 2.83
N LEU A 14 -16.61 33.87 2.94
CA LEU A 14 -17.60 32.80 2.97
C LEU A 14 -17.65 32.12 1.60
N VAL A 15 -17.46 30.81 1.56
CA VAL A 15 -17.55 30.03 0.33
C VAL A 15 -19.04 29.85 -0.01
N PRO A 16 -19.49 30.26 -1.22
CA PRO A 16 -20.84 30.01 -1.69
C PRO A 16 -21.13 28.52 -1.76
N ASP A 17 -22.38 28.17 -1.53
CA ASP A 17 -22.82 26.79 -1.52
C ASP A 17 -22.60 26.09 -2.88
N CYS A 18 -22.10 24.85 -2.83
CA CYS A 18 -21.76 24.05 -4.01
C CYS A 18 -22.04 22.56 -3.76
N ALA A 19 -22.29 21.83 -4.84
CA ALA A 19 -22.44 20.37 -4.77
C ALA A 19 -21.06 19.70 -4.63
N LEU A 20 -21.00 18.73 -3.74
CA LEU A 20 -19.85 17.87 -3.46
C LEU A 20 -19.99 16.53 -4.20
N PRO A 21 -18.91 15.77 -4.40
CA PRO A 21 -18.95 14.52 -5.17
C PRO A 21 -19.87 13.44 -4.57
N ASP A 22 -19.96 13.39 -3.23
CA ASP A 22 -20.93 12.56 -2.49
C ASP A 22 -22.41 12.96 -2.69
N GLY A 23 -22.70 13.98 -3.50
CA GLY A 23 -24.04 14.48 -3.78
C GLY A 23 -24.59 15.42 -2.70
N SER A 24 -23.88 15.62 -1.59
CA SER A 24 -24.24 16.61 -0.56
C SER A 24 -23.87 18.02 -1.02
N ARG A 25 -24.37 19.03 -0.30
CA ARG A 25 -24.00 20.43 -0.53
C ARG A 25 -23.05 20.91 0.55
N LEU A 26 -22.16 21.84 0.21
CA LEU A 26 -21.26 22.45 1.18
C LEU A 26 -22.02 23.10 2.35
N ALA A 27 -23.20 23.67 2.09
CA ALA A 27 -24.07 24.20 3.13
C ALA A 27 -24.51 23.14 4.15
N ASP A 28 -24.67 21.89 3.74
CA ASP A 28 -25.09 20.76 4.61
C ASP A 28 -23.99 20.34 5.57
N ARG A 29 -22.74 20.75 5.28
CA ARG A 29 -21.54 20.43 6.06
C ARG A 29 -21.12 21.56 7.00
N ARG A 30 -21.90 22.63 7.10
CA ARG A 30 -21.69 23.73 8.06
C ARG A 30 -21.88 23.24 9.50
N GLY A 31 -21.11 23.79 10.43
CA GLY A 31 -21.06 23.38 11.83
C GLY A 31 -19.86 22.50 12.19
N GLN A 32 -19.06 22.09 11.21
CA GLN A 32 -17.77 21.43 11.42
C GLN A 32 -16.72 22.00 10.46
N PRO A 33 -15.44 22.07 10.85
CA PRO A 33 -14.37 22.43 9.93
C PRO A 33 -14.20 21.37 8.83
N LEU A 34 -13.94 21.84 7.60
CA LEU A 34 -13.76 20.97 6.43
C LEU A 34 -12.40 21.18 5.81
N ILE A 35 -11.71 20.09 5.50
CA ILE A 35 -10.53 20.12 4.65
C ILE A 35 -10.90 19.53 3.30
N LEU A 36 -10.65 20.28 2.24
CA LEU A 36 -10.85 19.89 0.85
C LEU A 36 -9.48 19.66 0.21
N ALA A 37 -9.23 18.44 -0.27
CA ALA A 37 -8.01 18.09 -0.98
C ALA A 37 -8.30 17.97 -2.48
N PHE A 38 -7.53 18.64 -3.32
CA PHE A 38 -7.65 18.57 -4.78
C PHE A 38 -6.45 17.82 -5.35
N ALA A 39 -6.70 16.81 -6.19
CA ALA A 39 -5.65 16.10 -6.92
C ALA A 39 -5.88 16.16 -8.42
N ALA A 40 -4.79 16.31 -9.17
CA ALA A 40 -4.81 16.17 -10.62
C ALA A 40 -4.94 14.68 -10.98
N HIS A 41 -5.58 14.40 -12.12
CA HIS A 41 -5.98 13.06 -12.58
C HIS A 41 -4.81 12.07 -12.88
N ALA A 42 -3.57 12.40 -12.52
CA ALA A 42 -2.42 11.53 -12.69
C ALA A 42 -2.38 10.49 -11.55
N TRP A 43 -2.30 9.21 -11.92
CA TRP A 43 -2.08 8.10 -11.00
C TRP A 43 -0.84 8.37 -10.13
N ASP A 44 -1.03 8.41 -8.80
CA ASP A 44 0.00 8.66 -7.78
C ASP A 44 0.04 7.44 -6.83
N PRO A 45 1.01 6.53 -6.96
CA PRO A 45 1.10 5.34 -6.11
C PRO A 45 1.38 5.68 -4.63
N ALA A 46 1.90 6.88 -4.34
CA ALA A 46 2.08 7.36 -2.97
C ALA A 46 0.77 7.89 -2.34
N ALA A 47 -0.31 8.04 -3.13
CA ALA A 47 -1.59 8.55 -2.65
C ALA A 47 -2.17 7.70 -1.52
N ALA A 48 -2.11 6.36 -1.59
CA ALA A 48 -2.65 5.49 -0.54
C ALA A 48 -1.92 5.65 0.80
N TYR A 49 -0.59 5.78 0.78
CA TYR A 49 0.20 6.00 2.00
C TYR A 49 -0.03 7.41 2.58
N GLN A 50 -0.06 8.44 1.72
CA GLN A 50 -0.34 9.82 2.13
C GLN A 50 -1.74 9.93 2.73
N SER A 51 -2.71 9.25 2.13
CA SER A 51 -4.07 9.11 2.64
C SER A 51 -4.08 8.58 4.06
N ALA A 52 -3.46 7.42 4.30
CA ALA A 52 -3.42 6.81 5.63
C ALA A 52 -2.75 7.73 6.68
N LEU A 53 -1.64 8.38 6.30
CA LEU A 53 -0.93 9.31 7.17
C LEU A 53 -1.79 10.53 7.53
N PHE A 54 -2.44 11.15 6.53
CA PHE A 54 -3.25 12.33 6.77
C PHE A 54 -4.52 12.01 7.55
N ALA A 55 -5.13 10.83 7.35
CA ALA A 55 -6.27 10.38 8.15
C ALA A 55 -5.90 10.32 9.64
N ARG A 56 -4.72 9.77 9.95
CA ARG A 56 -4.22 9.72 11.34
C ARG A 56 -4.00 11.12 11.91
N LEU A 57 -3.37 12.03 11.16
CA LEU A 57 -3.14 13.41 11.63
C LEU A 57 -4.44 14.14 11.98
N VAL A 58 -5.53 13.86 11.27
CA VAL A 58 -6.84 14.43 11.56
C VAL A 58 -7.53 13.73 12.73
N GLN A 59 -7.42 12.40 12.84
CA GLN A 59 -7.95 11.66 13.99
C GLN A 59 -7.28 12.06 15.31
N GLU A 60 -5.98 12.36 15.27
CA GLU A 60 -5.21 12.85 16.43
C GLU A 60 -5.47 14.33 16.73
N PHE A 61 -6.23 15.04 15.89
CA PHE A 61 -6.56 16.44 16.11
C PHE A 61 -7.80 16.59 17.00
N ASP A 62 -7.58 16.99 18.26
CA ASP A 62 -8.59 17.24 19.30
C ASP A 62 -9.66 18.32 18.96
N GLY A 63 -9.64 18.90 17.76
CA GLY A 63 -10.55 19.96 17.32
C GLY A 63 -11.70 19.54 16.38
N GLY A 64 -11.84 18.25 16.06
CA GLY A 64 -13.03 17.69 15.38
C GLY A 64 -13.18 18.06 13.89
N ALA A 65 -12.11 18.00 13.10
CA ALA A 65 -12.17 18.26 11.66
C ALA A 65 -12.65 17.02 10.87
N ALA A 66 -13.44 17.23 9.81
CA ALA A 66 -13.89 16.17 8.92
C ALA A 66 -13.48 16.43 7.46
N PHE A 67 -13.02 15.40 6.76
CA PHE A 67 -12.86 15.41 5.30
C PHE A 67 -14.19 15.09 4.61
N VAL A 68 -14.40 15.63 3.40
CA VAL A 68 -15.55 15.29 2.56
C VAL A 68 -15.14 14.26 1.50
N ASP A 69 -15.49 12.98 1.71
CA ASP A 69 -16.19 12.07 0.77
C ASP A 69 -16.56 10.71 1.44
N VAL A 70 -17.60 10.02 0.95
CA VAL A 70 -18.51 9.02 1.62
C VAL A 70 -18.63 7.72 0.76
N PRO A 71 -19.08 6.48 1.16
CA PRO A 71 -19.30 5.74 2.44
C PRO A 71 -18.44 4.42 2.55
N PRO A 72 -18.50 3.60 3.64
CA PRO A 72 -17.69 2.37 3.75
C PRO A 72 -18.15 1.24 2.80
N PRO A 73 -17.24 0.36 2.30
CA PRO A 73 -15.90 0.10 2.82
C PRO A 73 -14.80 0.39 1.76
N ALA A 74 -14.00 1.45 1.96
CA ALA A 74 -12.73 1.61 1.27
C ALA A 74 -11.81 2.53 2.07
N GLU A 75 -10.68 1.98 2.53
CA GLU A 75 -9.62 2.66 3.28
C GLU A 75 -8.75 3.56 2.37
N THR A 76 -9.37 4.41 1.54
CA THR A 76 -8.64 5.30 0.61
C THR A 76 -9.23 6.69 0.64
N TRP A 77 -8.37 7.71 0.78
CA TRP A 77 -8.82 9.08 0.54
C TRP A 77 -9.18 9.24 -0.92
N HIS A 78 -10.22 10.04 -1.19
CA HIS A 78 -10.52 10.51 -2.52
C HIS A 78 -10.33 12.02 -2.54
N ALA A 79 -9.38 12.48 -3.34
CA ALA A 79 -9.18 13.89 -3.59
C ALA A 79 -10.21 14.38 -4.61
N LEU A 80 -10.73 15.59 -4.41
CA LEU A 80 -11.57 16.29 -5.37
C LEU A 80 -10.84 16.44 -6.70
N ASP A 81 -11.56 16.22 -7.79
CA ASP A 81 -11.02 16.42 -9.14
C ASP A 81 -10.54 17.86 -9.32
N ALA A 82 -9.23 18.04 -9.54
CA ALA A 82 -8.62 19.34 -9.80
C ALA A 82 -9.11 19.99 -11.09
N HIS A 83 -9.78 19.27 -12.00
CA HIS A 83 -10.44 19.83 -13.18
C HIS A 83 -11.96 20.01 -13.01
N GLY A 84 -12.49 19.61 -11.85
CA GLY A 84 -13.92 19.65 -11.54
C GLY A 84 -14.45 21.04 -11.19
N ALA A 85 -15.78 21.14 -11.14
CA ALA A 85 -16.49 22.39 -10.85
C ALA A 85 -16.16 22.99 -9.48
N VAL A 86 -15.71 22.18 -8.52
CA VAL A 86 -15.27 22.66 -7.19
C VAL A 86 -13.89 23.32 -7.29
N ALA A 87 -12.92 22.70 -7.98
CA ALA A 87 -11.59 23.28 -8.17
C ALA A 87 -11.65 24.62 -8.91
N ALA A 88 -12.50 24.72 -9.94
CA ALA A 88 -12.71 25.96 -10.69
C ALA A 88 -13.21 27.11 -9.80
N ARG A 89 -14.04 26.83 -8.78
CA ARG A 89 -14.55 27.85 -7.84
C ARG A 89 -13.46 28.44 -6.94
N PHE A 90 -12.44 27.65 -6.62
CA PHE A 90 -11.29 28.11 -5.85
C PHE A 90 -10.16 28.67 -6.73
N GLY A 91 -10.32 28.67 -8.06
CA GLY A 91 -9.25 29.04 -8.99
C GLY A 91 -8.09 28.04 -9.00
N LEU A 92 -8.38 26.79 -8.62
CA LEU A 92 -7.40 25.71 -8.45
C LEU A 92 -7.40 24.73 -9.63
N THR A 93 -7.99 25.12 -10.77
CA THR A 93 -8.12 24.23 -11.92
C THR A 93 -6.76 23.69 -12.36
N GLY A 94 -6.60 22.37 -12.34
CA GLY A 94 -5.35 21.66 -12.67
C GLY A 94 -4.26 21.75 -11.62
N GLN A 95 -4.55 22.27 -10.42
CA GLN A 95 -3.59 22.38 -9.33
C GLN A 95 -3.87 21.32 -8.26
N ARG A 96 -2.79 20.73 -7.71
CA ARG A 96 -2.88 20.02 -6.43
C ARG A 96 -2.96 21.05 -5.32
N ALA A 97 -3.93 20.91 -4.42
CA ALA A 97 -4.15 21.91 -3.38
C ALA A 97 -4.83 21.31 -2.15
N LEU A 98 -4.62 21.96 -1.00
CA LEU A 98 -5.43 21.78 0.19
C LEU A 98 -6.12 23.10 0.50
N VAL A 99 -7.39 23.02 0.83
CA VAL A 99 -8.22 24.16 1.22
C VAL A 99 -8.88 23.83 2.55
N LEU A 100 -8.86 24.80 3.47
CA LEU A 100 -9.48 24.69 4.77
C LEU A 100 -10.64 25.66 4.90
N LEU A 101 -11.80 25.13 5.28
CA LEU A 101 -12.99 25.89 5.62
C LEU A 101 -13.30 25.76 7.12
N ASP A 102 -13.66 26.86 7.77
CA ASP A 102 -14.20 26.79 9.13
C ASP A 102 -15.65 26.32 9.17
N GLU A 103 -16.21 26.18 10.37
CA GLU A 103 -17.59 25.74 10.64
C GLU A 103 -18.65 26.60 9.93
N GLN A 104 -18.32 27.86 9.61
CA GLN A 104 -19.22 28.76 8.88
C GLN A 104 -19.10 28.58 7.35
N GLY A 105 -18.12 27.80 6.89
CA GLY A 105 -17.76 27.64 5.49
C GLY A 105 -16.86 28.76 4.98
N ARG A 106 -16.09 29.44 5.84
CA ARG A 106 -15.15 30.49 5.41
C ARG A 106 -13.79 29.91 5.11
N LEU A 107 -13.15 30.38 4.05
CA LEU A 107 -11.78 30.02 3.69
C LEU A 107 -10.81 30.49 4.76
N ARG A 108 -10.14 29.58 5.46
CA ARG A 108 -9.17 29.92 6.53
C ARG A 108 -7.73 29.71 6.13
N TRP A 109 -7.49 28.76 5.25
CA TRP A 109 -6.16 28.42 4.82
C TRP A 109 -6.21 27.72 3.45
N GLN A 110 -5.17 27.93 2.64
CA GLN A 110 -5.03 27.31 1.34
C GLN A 110 -3.54 27.15 1.02
N VAL A 111 -3.17 25.99 0.47
CA VAL A 111 -1.86 25.79 -0.16
C VAL A 111 -2.04 25.13 -1.51
N THR A 112 -1.20 25.53 -2.45
CA THR A 112 -1.08 24.88 -3.76
C THR A 112 0.30 24.26 -3.86
N VAL A 113 0.36 23.12 -4.54
CA VAL A 113 1.57 22.33 -4.70
C VAL A 113 1.89 22.24 -6.18
N ALA A 114 3.18 22.36 -6.52
CA ALA A 114 3.64 22.27 -7.91
C ALA A 114 3.24 20.91 -8.53
N PRO A 115 2.99 20.84 -9.85
CA PRO A 115 2.71 19.59 -10.53
C PRO A 115 3.78 18.52 -10.22
N GLY A 116 3.35 17.30 -9.90
CA GLY A 116 4.25 16.18 -9.57
C GLY A 116 4.86 16.21 -8.15
N GLN A 117 4.62 17.25 -7.35
CA GLN A 117 5.02 17.25 -5.94
C GLN A 117 3.88 16.72 -5.05
N PRO A 118 4.17 15.89 -4.04
CA PRO A 118 3.17 15.45 -3.09
C PRO A 118 2.85 16.54 -2.07
N ILE A 119 1.63 16.51 -1.54
CA ILE A 119 1.29 17.28 -0.35
C ILE A 119 2.11 16.72 0.81
N GLN A 120 2.76 17.59 1.58
CA GLN A 120 3.63 17.21 2.69
C GLN A 120 2.85 17.17 4.00
N ALA A 121 3.23 16.28 4.92
CA ALA A 121 2.60 16.18 6.25
C ALA A 121 2.65 17.52 7.01
N GLY A 122 3.74 18.29 6.86
CA GLY A 122 3.86 19.63 7.47
C GLY A 122 2.82 20.63 6.95
N GLN A 123 2.36 20.49 5.70
CA GLN A 123 1.29 21.34 5.15
C GLN A 123 -0.07 20.97 5.75
N VAL A 124 -0.32 19.68 5.99
CA VAL A 124 -1.52 19.21 6.70
C VAL A 124 -1.52 19.67 8.16
N LEU A 125 -0.38 19.53 8.85
CA LEU A 125 -0.20 20.03 10.22
C LEU A 125 -0.43 21.54 10.31
N ALA A 126 0.10 22.32 9.35
CA ALA A 126 -0.15 23.76 9.31
C ALA A 126 -1.64 24.11 9.11
N ALA A 127 -2.35 23.33 8.29
CA ALA A 127 -3.79 23.48 8.11
C ALA A 127 -4.56 23.15 9.40
N LEU A 128 -4.18 22.07 10.10
CA LEU A 128 -4.79 21.69 11.38
C LEU A 128 -4.48 22.72 12.48
N GLU A 129 -3.27 23.28 12.51
CA GLU A 129 -2.92 24.34 13.46
C GLU A 129 -3.78 25.59 13.25
N ALA A 130 -4.08 25.93 11.98
CA ALA A 130 -4.99 27.03 11.66
C ALA A 130 -6.44 26.81 12.14
N LEU A 131 -6.82 25.57 12.47
CA LEU A 131 -8.11 25.22 13.09
C LEU A 131 -8.11 25.27 14.61
N ARG A 132 -6.93 25.35 15.25
CA ARG A 132 -6.88 25.45 16.71
C ARG A 132 -7.56 26.73 17.16
N PRO A 133 -8.45 26.66 18.16
CA PRO A 133 -9.04 27.86 18.73
C PRO A 133 -7.94 28.72 19.37
N ALA A 134 -8.16 30.04 19.38
CA ALA A 134 -7.24 30.95 20.05
C ALA A 134 -7.10 30.58 21.53
N PRO A 135 -5.90 30.71 22.12
CA PRO A 135 -5.68 30.40 23.54
C PRO A 135 -6.65 31.18 24.42
N GLY A 136 -7.44 30.48 25.23
CA GLY A 136 -8.46 31.04 26.13
C GLY A 136 -9.91 30.85 25.69
N ALA A 137 -10.17 30.29 24.50
CA ALA A 137 -11.51 29.87 24.11
C ALA A 137 -11.94 28.61 24.87
N ALA A 138 -13.23 28.51 25.23
CA ALA A 138 -13.79 27.35 25.91
C ALA A 138 -13.57 26.07 25.09
N PRO A 139 -13.30 24.91 25.74
CA PRO A 139 -13.14 23.64 25.04
C PRO A 139 -14.40 23.34 24.25
N ARG A 140 -14.23 22.97 22.97
CA ARG A 140 -15.32 22.60 22.07
C ARG A 140 -16.04 21.36 22.63
N PRO A 141 -17.38 21.29 22.57
CA PRO A 141 -18.07 20.04 22.85
C PRO A 141 -17.60 19.00 21.82
N ALA A 142 -17.21 17.81 22.31
CA ALA A 142 -16.87 16.70 21.44
C ALA A 142 -18.07 16.42 20.52
N VAL A 143 -17.88 16.57 19.21
CA VAL A 143 -18.85 16.05 18.25
C VAL A 143 -18.74 14.54 18.37
N SER A 144 -19.66 13.94 19.12
CA SER A 144 -19.83 12.49 19.14
C SER A 144 -19.93 12.01 17.70
N ALA A 145 -19.02 11.11 17.31
CA ALA A 145 -19.10 10.40 16.05
C ALA A 145 -20.56 9.96 15.83
N PRO A 146 -21.12 10.15 14.62
CA PRO A 146 -22.50 9.75 14.39
C PRO A 146 -22.63 8.29 14.78
N ALA A 147 -23.58 8.01 15.69
CA ALA A 147 -23.95 6.64 16.03
C ALA A 147 -24.26 5.92 14.71
N GLU A 148 -23.55 4.82 14.49
CA GLU A 148 -23.69 4.00 13.29
C GLU A 148 -25.17 3.58 13.16
N ALA A 149 -25.88 4.22 12.24
CA ALA A 149 -27.23 3.80 11.89
C ALA A 149 -27.12 2.40 11.25
N PRO A 150 -27.96 1.43 11.64
CA PRO A 150 -27.93 0.11 11.05
C PRO A 150 -28.21 0.23 9.54
N ALA A 151 -27.31 -0.33 8.74
CA ALA A 151 -27.42 -0.32 7.28
C ALA A 151 -28.81 -0.81 6.82
N PRO A 152 -29.42 -0.18 5.80
CA PRO A 152 -30.62 -0.72 5.19
C PRO A 152 -30.26 -2.03 4.50
N GLY A 153 -30.76 -3.14 5.04
CA GLY A 153 -30.53 -4.48 4.51
C GLY A 153 -31.12 -4.63 3.11
N SER A 154 -30.27 -4.67 2.10
CA SER A 154 -30.55 -5.29 0.80
C SER A 154 -30.06 -6.74 0.76
N GLY A 155 -30.13 -7.43 1.90
CA GLY A 155 -29.92 -8.87 1.99
C GLY A 155 -31.27 -9.59 1.99
N LEU A 156 -31.42 -10.60 1.14
CA LEU A 156 -32.53 -11.54 1.26
C LEU A 156 -32.55 -12.09 2.69
N SER A 157 -33.66 -11.87 3.40
CA SER A 157 -33.85 -12.42 4.74
C SER A 157 -33.59 -13.93 4.73
N ARG A 158 -32.99 -14.45 5.80
CA ARG A 158 -32.73 -15.90 6.00
C ARG A 158 -33.98 -16.74 5.73
N ARG A 159 -35.17 -16.18 6.03
CA ARG A 159 -36.46 -16.80 5.75
C ARG A 159 -36.82 -16.76 4.26
N THR A 160 -36.58 -15.65 3.58
CA THR A 160 -36.80 -15.48 2.13
C THR A 160 -35.85 -16.35 1.31
N PHE A 161 -34.59 -16.49 1.75
CA PHE A 161 -33.62 -17.41 1.17
C PHE A 161 -34.08 -18.86 1.31
N LEU A 162 -34.45 -19.29 2.53
CA LEU A 162 -34.94 -20.65 2.79
C LEU A 162 -36.21 -20.98 1.99
N THR A 163 -37.16 -20.05 1.90
CA THR A 163 -38.38 -20.24 1.10
C THR A 163 -38.11 -20.27 -0.40
N ALA A 164 -37.18 -19.45 -0.91
CA ALA A 164 -36.80 -19.44 -2.31
C ALA A 164 -36.06 -20.73 -2.70
N THR A 165 -35.18 -21.24 -1.84
CA THR A 165 -34.48 -22.52 -2.06
C THR A 165 -35.41 -23.73 -2.02
N LEU A 166 -36.40 -23.75 -1.12
CA LEU A 166 -37.41 -24.83 -1.06
C LEU A 166 -38.34 -24.84 -2.29
N ALA A 167 -38.73 -23.67 -2.78
CA ALA A 167 -39.55 -23.58 -3.99
C ALA A 167 -38.79 -23.99 -5.26
N ALA A 168 -37.51 -23.60 -5.38
CA ALA A 168 -36.67 -23.99 -6.51
C ALA A 168 -36.38 -25.50 -6.53
N SER A 169 -36.14 -26.11 -5.37
CA SER A 169 -35.90 -27.56 -5.26
C SER A 169 -37.17 -28.40 -5.49
N ALA A 170 -38.35 -27.92 -5.07
CA ALA A 170 -39.63 -28.56 -5.40
C ALA A 170 -39.96 -28.46 -6.90
N LEU A 171 -39.62 -27.36 -7.56
CA LEU A 171 -39.82 -27.18 -9.01
C LEU A 171 -38.90 -28.09 -9.84
N LEU A 172 -37.66 -28.31 -9.38
CA LEU A 172 -36.72 -29.27 -9.98
C LEU A 172 -37.17 -30.74 -9.81
N LEU A 173 -37.84 -31.07 -8.69
CA LEU A 173 -38.45 -32.39 -8.48
C LEU A 173 -39.71 -32.61 -9.34
N LEU A 174 -40.45 -31.55 -9.67
CA LEU A 174 -41.64 -31.60 -10.52
C LEU A 174 -41.32 -31.63 -12.03
N LEU A 175 -40.11 -31.22 -12.43
CA LEU A 175 -39.69 -31.16 -13.84
C LEU A 175 -38.97 -32.41 -14.37
N GLY A 176 -38.85 -33.46 -13.57
CA GLY A 176 -38.29 -34.74 -14.00
C GLY A 176 -36.77 -34.71 -14.13
N ALA A 177 -36.11 -35.50 -13.27
CA ALA A 177 -34.67 -35.71 -13.31
C ALA A 177 -34.22 -36.31 -14.65
N GLY A 178 -33.50 -35.53 -15.44
CA GLY A 178 -32.57 -36.09 -16.43
C GLY A 178 -31.40 -36.71 -15.68
N THR A 179 -31.18 -38.01 -15.89
CA THR A 179 -30.13 -38.81 -15.27
C THR A 179 -28.74 -38.21 -15.50
N ALA A 180 -28.13 -37.65 -14.45
CA ALA A 180 -26.70 -37.36 -14.42
C ALA A 180 -26.04 -38.40 -13.50
N ALA A 181 -25.13 -39.17 -14.08
CA ALA A 181 -24.37 -40.21 -13.42
C ALA A 181 -23.64 -39.70 -12.17
N GLU A 182 -23.66 -40.52 -11.13
CA GLU A 182 -23.06 -40.27 -9.82
C GLU A 182 -21.53 -40.27 -9.93
N ALA A 183 -20.94 -39.09 -10.14
CA ALA A 183 -19.52 -38.88 -9.92
C ALA A 183 -19.32 -38.65 -8.41
N ALA A 184 -18.64 -39.59 -7.75
CA ALA A 184 -18.25 -39.46 -6.35
C ALA A 184 -17.44 -38.16 -6.14
N PRO A 185 -17.72 -37.39 -5.07
CA PRO A 185 -16.93 -36.21 -4.76
C PRO A 185 -15.48 -36.61 -4.46
N PRO A 186 -14.47 -35.82 -4.89
CA PRO A 186 -13.09 -36.10 -4.56
C PRO A 186 -12.92 -36.03 -3.04
N GLU A 187 -12.38 -37.10 -2.47
CA GLU A 187 -12.02 -37.17 -1.06
C GLU A 187 -10.90 -36.16 -0.81
N LEU A 188 -11.24 -35.03 -0.15
CA LEU A 188 -10.25 -34.12 0.41
C LEU A 188 -9.51 -34.87 1.50
N ALA A 189 -8.31 -35.35 1.18
CA ALA A 189 -7.39 -35.92 2.16
C ALA A 189 -7.28 -34.94 3.34
N PRO A 190 -7.37 -35.41 4.60
CA PRO A 190 -7.23 -34.53 5.75
C PRO A 190 -5.85 -33.89 5.68
N ASN A 191 -5.83 -32.55 5.65
CA ASN A 191 -4.61 -31.77 5.79
C ASN A 191 -4.13 -31.93 7.24
N VAL A 192 -3.45 -33.05 7.53
CA VAL A 192 -2.82 -33.28 8.83
C VAL A 192 -1.59 -32.39 8.88
N ALA A 193 -1.75 -31.19 9.44
CA ALA A 193 -0.61 -30.36 9.79
C ALA A 193 0.36 -31.19 10.65
N PRO A 194 1.67 -31.22 10.32
CA PRO A 194 2.64 -31.96 11.11
C PRO A 194 2.54 -31.55 12.58
N ARG A 195 2.32 -32.53 13.46
CA ARG A 195 2.28 -32.27 14.89
C ARG A 195 3.70 -31.87 15.33
N PRO A 196 3.88 -30.74 16.03
CA PRO A 196 5.21 -30.32 16.49
C PRO A 196 5.85 -31.44 17.31
N ALA A 197 7.16 -31.60 17.15
CA ALA A 197 7.97 -32.43 18.03
C ALA A 197 7.86 -31.91 19.48
N ALA A 198 8.31 -32.70 20.45
CA ALA A 198 8.18 -32.36 21.87
C ALA A 198 8.87 -31.04 22.26
N ASP A 199 9.80 -30.56 21.42
CA ASP A 199 10.51 -29.29 21.53
C ASP A 199 9.80 -28.10 20.85
N GLY A 200 8.61 -28.31 20.27
CA GLY A 200 7.84 -27.28 19.56
C GLY A 200 8.30 -27.01 18.12
N THR A 201 9.26 -27.79 17.60
CA THR A 201 9.73 -27.68 16.21
C THR A 201 8.94 -28.55 15.25
N VAL A 202 8.96 -28.20 13.96
CA VAL A 202 8.40 -29.00 12.87
C VAL A 202 9.49 -29.33 11.84
N PRO A 203 9.44 -30.52 11.22
CA PRO A 203 10.30 -30.83 10.09
C PRO A 203 9.96 -29.93 8.91
N LEU A 204 10.98 -29.46 8.21
CA LEU A 204 10.87 -28.58 7.05
C LEU A 204 11.93 -28.92 6.01
N THR A 205 11.53 -29.05 4.75
CA THR A 205 12.46 -29.15 3.62
C THR A 205 12.37 -27.93 2.71
N LEU A 206 13.48 -27.19 2.59
CA LEU A 206 13.59 -26.01 1.72
C LEU A 206 14.47 -26.30 0.50
N ARG A 207 14.09 -25.79 -0.68
CA ARG A 207 14.93 -25.84 -1.89
C ARG A 207 15.60 -24.49 -2.10
N ILE A 208 16.87 -24.37 -1.74
CA ILE A 208 17.63 -23.12 -1.74
C ILE A 208 18.82 -23.24 -2.69
N ASN A 209 18.97 -22.28 -3.62
CA ASN A 209 20.06 -22.24 -4.61
C ASN A 209 20.23 -23.58 -5.36
N GLY A 210 19.12 -24.26 -5.66
CA GLY A 210 19.12 -25.57 -6.33
C GLY A 210 19.39 -26.78 -5.43
N GLN A 211 19.64 -26.59 -4.14
CA GLN A 211 19.92 -27.66 -3.17
C GLN A 211 18.75 -27.86 -2.19
N SER A 212 18.52 -29.10 -1.76
CA SER A 212 17.51 -29.41 -0.74
C SER A 212 18.13 -29.42 0.66
N HIS A 213 17.56 -28.63 1.56
CA HIS A 213 17.96 -28.52 2.95
C HIS A 213 16.84 -29.02 3.86
N ARG A 214 17.16 -29.97 4.75
CA ARG A 214 16.24 -30.46 5.79
C ARG A 214 16.55 -29.79 7.11
N LEU A 215 15.52 -29.28 7.77
CA LEU A 215 15.60 -28.48 8.99
C LEU A 215 14.55 -28.96 10.01
N GLN A 216 14.81 -28.68 11.28
CA GLN A 216 13.82 -28.67 12.36
C GLN A 216 13.66 -27.22 12.82
N VAL A 217 12.49 -26.62 12.65
CA VAL A 217 12.27 -25.19 12.95
C VAL A 217 11.04 -24.98 13.82
N GLU A 218 11.08 -23.99 14.70
CA GLU A 218 9.83 -23.50 15.29
C GLU A 218 8.97 -22.84 14.21
N PRO A 219 7.62 -22.98 14.23
CA PRO A 219 6.75 -22.37 13.22
C PRO A 219 6.89 -20.85 13.06
N ARG A 220 7.37 -20.16 14.10
CA ARG A 220 7.60 -18.70 14.13
C ARG A 220 8.89 -18.24 13.44
N VAL A 221 9.78 -19.15 13.07
CA VAL A 221 11.07 -18.80 12.48
C VAL A 221 10.84 -18.16 11.12
N MET A 222 11.34 -16.94 10.95
CA MET A 222 11.34 -16.24 9.67
C MET A 222 12.29 -16.92 8.70
N LEU A 223 11.99 -16.89 7.40
CA LEU A 223 12.87 -17.42 6.36
C LEU A 223 14.26 -16.80 6.44
N LEU A 224 14.34 -15.49 6.74
CA LEU A 224 15.60 -14.79 6.96
C LEU A 224 16.48 -15.46 8.02
N ASP A 225 15.88 -15.85 9.15
CA ASP A 225 16.62 -16.43 10.27
C ASP A 225 16.99 -17.89 10.00
N ALA A 226 16.13 -18.64 9.32
CA ALA A 226 16.47 -19.98 8.85
C ALA A 226 17.69 -19.97 7.91
N LEU A 227 17.72 -19.05 6.93
CA LEU A 227 18.83 -18.91 6.00
C LEU A 227 20.14 -18.57 6.72
N ARG A 228 20.11 -17.58 7.60
CA ARG A 228 21.33 -17.02 8.20
C ARG A 228 21.85 -17.85 9.37
N GLU A 229 20.97 -18.18 10.30
CA GLU A 229 21.38 -18.68 11.62
C GLU A 229 21.42 -20.21 11.66
N GLN A 230 20.62 -20.89 10.85
CA GLN A 230 20.61 -22.36 10.78
C GLN A 230 21.37 -22.92 9.58
N LEU A 231 21.25 -22.27 8.42
CA LEU A 231 21.90 -22.72 7.18
C LEU A 231 23.22 -22.00 6.89
N HIS A 232 23.55 -20.96 7.66
CA HIS A 232 24.77 -20.16 7.50
C HIS A 232 24.94 -19.51 6.11
N LEU A 233 23.84 -19.34 5.37
CA LEU A 233 23.75 -18.53 4.16
C LEU A 233 23.57 -17.06 4.57
N THR A 234 24.68 -16.47 5.00
CA THR A 234 24.69 -15.15 5.65
C THR A 234 24.64 -13.97 4.69
N GLY A 235 24.61 -14.22 3.37
CA GLY A 235 24.53 -13.21 2.33
C GLY A 235 23.30 -12.32 2.46
N THR A 236 22.11 -12.91 2.64
CA THR A 236 20.89 -12.17 2.95
C THR A 236 21.00 -11.48 4.33
N LYS A 237 20.67 -10.19 4.43
CA LYS A 237 20.94 -9.38 5.64
C LYS A 237 19.69 -9.01 6.42
N LYS A 238 19.81 -8.97 7.75
CA LYS A 238 18.81 -8.40 8.65
C LYS A 238 19.16 -6.93 8.92
N GLY A 239 18.43 -6.01 8.28
CA GLY A 239 18.62 -4.57 8.48
C GLY A 239 17.61 -3.96 9.47
N CYS A 240 16.32 -4.29 9.29
CA CYS A 240 15.22 -3.71 10.08
C CYS A 240 14.26 -4.74 10.70
N ASP A 241 14.20 -5.96 10.17
CA ASP A 241 13.23 -7.02 10.55
C ASP A 241 11.72 -6.68 10.46
N HIS A 242 11.37 -5.56 9.82
CA HIS A 242 9.98 -5.09 9.68
C HIS A 242 9.65 -4.63 8.26
N GLY A 243 10.35 -5.13 7.25
CA GLY A 243 10.07 -4.88 5.83
C GLY A 243 10.40 -3.48 5.29
N GLN A 244 11.17 -2.67 6.02
CA GLN A 244 11.42 -1.27 5.67
C GLN A 244 12.66 -1.03 4.79
N CYS A 245 13.66 -1.92 4.83
CA CYS A 245 14.98 -1.62 4.25
C CYS A 245 15.35 -2.41 2.98
N GLY A 246 14.65 -3.50 2.64
CA GLY A 246 14.97 -4.36 1.49
C GLY A 246 16.25 -5.20 1.58
N ALA A 247 17.10 -5.02 2.60
CA ALA A 247 18.37 -5.77 2.74
C ALA A 247 18.21 -7.31 2.85
N CYS A 248 16.99 -7.76 3.19
CA CYS A 248 16.63 -9.17 3.31
C CYS A 248 15.99 -9.77 2.03
N THR A 249 16.07 -9.06 0.90
CA THR A 249 15.44 -9.51 -0.34
C THR A 249 16.06 -10.82 -0.83
N VAL A 250 15.20 -11.77 -1.18
CA VAL A 250 15.50 -13.05 -1.84
C VAL A 250 14.55 -13.24 -3.01
N HIS A 251 14.77 -14.24 -3.85
CA HIS A 251 13.75 -14.66 -4.83
C HIS A 251 13.01 -15.89 -4.32
N LEU A 252 11.68 -15.84 -4.40
CA LEU A 252 10.79 -16.97 -4.19
C LEU A 252 10.08 -17.26 -5.51
N ASP A 253 10.36 -18.42 -6.10
CA ASP A 253 9.86 -18.82 -7.43
C ASP A 253 10.11 -17.75 -8.49
N GLY A 254 11.33 -17.18 -8.49
CA GLY A 254 11.77 -16.13 -9.41
C GLY A 254 11.32 -14.71 -9.05
N HIS A 255 10.45 -14.52 -8.05
CA HIS A 255 9.93 -13.20 -7.69
C HIS A 255 10.61 -12.65 -6.43
N SER A 256 10.91 -11.35 -6.40
CA SER A 256 11.49 -10.71 -5.22
C SER A 256 10.53 -10.74 -4.03
N ALA A 257 11.04 -11.11 -2.86
CA ALA A 257 10.30 -11.15 -1.61
C ALA A 257 11.18 -10.79 -0.41
N LEU A 258 10.57 -10.26 0.66
CA LEU A 258 11.25 -9.89 1.89
C LEU A 258 11.31 -11.09 2.84
N ALA A 259 12.50 -11.66 3.04
CA ALA A 259 12.67 -12.86 3.86
C ALA A 259 12.30 -12.64 5.35
N CYS A 260 12.35 -11.40 5.84
CA CYS A 260 11.96 -11.08 7.23
C CYS A 260 10.43 -11.08 7.47
N LEU A 261 9.62 -11.05 6.42
CA LEU A 261 8.15 -11.01 6.52
C LEU A 261 7.49 -12.31 6.06
N THR A 262 8.25 -13.40 5.97
CA THR A 262 7.71 -14.72 5.60
C THR A 262 8.27 -15.79 6.52
N LEU A 263 7.41 -16.69 6.99
CA LEU A 263 7.83 -17.80 7.85
C LEU A 263 8.54 -18.86 7.01
N ALA A 264 9.58 -19.49 7.55
CA ALA A 264 10.31 -20.55 6.86
C ALA A 264 9.36 -21.70 6.45
N VAL A 265 8.44 -22.08 7.32
CA VAL A 265 7.46 -23.15 7.09
C VAL A 265 6.48 -22.87 5.95
N MET A 266 6.25 -21.60 5.59
CA MET A 266 5.37 -21.23 4.47
C MET A 266 6.04 -21.39 3.10
N ASN A 267 7.34 -21.71 3.06
CA ASN A 267 8.13 -21.77 1.84
C ASN A 267 8.59 -23.18 1.49
N GLU A 268 8.03 -24.21 2.13
CA GLU A 268 8.20 -25.59 1.70
C GLU A 268 7.67 -25.77 0.27
N GLY A 269 8.40 -26.54 -0.55
CA GLY A 269 8.07 -26.78 -1.96
C GLY A 269 8.40 -25.62 -2.91
N ARG A 270 8.73 -24.43 -2.41
CA ARG A 270 9.11 -23.26 -3.23
C ARG A 270 10.59 -23.29 -3.59
N THR A 271 10.92 -22.59 -4.67
CA THR A 271 12.32 -22.32 -5.06
C THR A 271 12.80 -21.05 -4.39
N ILE A 272 13.85 -21.14 -3.59
CA ILE A 272 14.46 -19.99 -2.94
C ILE A 272 15.82 -19.73 -3.60
N THR A 273 16.04 -18.51 -4.09
CA THR A 273 17.35 -18.05 -4.55
C THR A 273 17.81 -16.91 -3.66
N THR A 274 19.04 -17.01 -3.18
CA THR A 274 19.73 -16.01 -2.35
C THR A 274 20.87 -15.36 -3.15
N ILE A 275 21.56 -14.38 -2.59
CA ILE A 275 22.68 -13.71 -3.26
C ILE A 275 23.81 -14.69 -3.62
N GLU A 276 24.02 -15.70 -2.79
CA GLU A 276 24.98 -16.79 -3.00
C GLU A 276 24.62 -17.64 -4.22
N GLY A 277 23.33 -17.74 -4.56
CA GLY A 277 22.83 -18.54 -5.67
C GLY A 277 22.91 -17.87 -7.04
N LEU A 278 23.32 -16.60 -7.13
CA LEU A 278 23.39 -15.88 -8.40
C LEU A 278 24.67 -16.19 -9.19
N ALA A 279 25.79 -16.42 -8.50
CA ALA A 279 27.06 -16.73 -9.15
C ALA A 279 27.13 -18.20 -9.57
N ARG A 280 27.91 -18.49 -10.62
CA ARG A 280 28.22 -19.86 -11.06
C ARG A 280 29.70 -20.13 -10.84
N GLY A 281 30.03 -20.71 -9.69
CA GLY A 281 31.43 -20.87 -9.28
C GLY A 281 32.09 -19.51 -9.10
N GLU A 282 33.16 -19.23 -9.85
CA GLU A 282 33.86 -17.93 -9.84
C GLU A 282 33.26 -16.91 -10.81
N GLU A 283 32.30 -17.31 -11.64
CA GLU A 283 31.64 -16.42 -12.59
C GLU A 283 30.53 -15.61 -11.89
N LEU A 284 30.74 -14.30 -11.79
CA LEU A 284 29.76 -13.37 -11.26
C LEU A 284 28.55 -13.25 -12.19
N HIS A 285 27.37 -13.12 -11.59
CA HIS A 285 26.18 -12.71 -12.32
C HIS A 285 26.40 -11.34 -12.98
N PRO A 286 25.85 -11.04 -14.18
CA PRO A 286 26.07 -9.75 -14.85
C PRO A 286 25.79 -8.52 -13.97
N VAL A 287 24.73 -8.59 -13.14
CA VAL A 287 24.42 -7.56 -12.13
C VAL A 287 25.51 -7.45 -11.07
N GLN A 288 26.07 -8.56 -10.56
CA GLN A 288 27.17 -8.51 -9.59
C GLN A 288 28.41 -7.87 -10.20
N ALA A 289 28.78 -8.26 -11.43
CA ALA A 289 29.93 -7.69 -12.14
C ALA A 289 29.75 -6.18 -12.40
N ALA A 290 28.57 -5.76 -12.83
CA ALA A 290 28.26 -4.34 -13.02
C ALA A 290 28.32 -3.56 -11.70
N PHE A 291 27.84 -4.13 -10.60
CA PHE A 291 27.92 -3.48 -9.29
C PHE A 291 29.38 -3.23 -8.85
N VAL A 292 30.29 -4.17 -9.15
CA VAL A 292 31.73 -3.99 -8.92
C VAL A 292 32.31 -2.89 -9.82
N LYS A 293 32.01 -2.96 -11.12
CA LYS A 293 32.54 -2.01 -12.12
C LYS A 293 32.14 -0.56 -11.82
N HIS A 294 30.91 -0.35 -11.36
CA HIS A 294 30.36 0.99 -11.11
C HIS A 294 30.55 1.48 -9.68
N ASP A 295 31.24 0.72 -8.82
CA ASP A 295 31.35 1.03 -7.39
C ASP A 295 29.95 1.24 -6.76
N ALA A 296 29.02 0.33 -7.08
CA ALA A 296 27.61 0.40 -6.69
C ALA A 296 27.36 -0.08 -5.25
N PHE A 297 28.36 0.03 -4.39
CA PHE A 297 28.29 -0.28 -2.97
C PHE A 297 29.43 0.42 -2.23
N GLN A 298 29.32 0.50 -0.90
CA GLN A 298 30.42 0.95 -0.04
C GLN A 298 30.57 -0.03 1.13
N CYS A 299 29.77 0.12 2.20
CA CYS A 299 29.81 -0.79 3.35
C CYS A 299 29.39 -2.24 3.02
N GLY A 300 28.80 -2.47 1.84
CA GLY A 300 28.38 -3.79 1.38
C GLY A 300 27.08 -4.33 2.00
N TYR A 301 26.55 -3.71 3.05
CA TYR A 301 25.46 -4.32 3.83
C TYR A 301 24.13 -4.42 3.06
N CYS A 302 23.73 -3.37 2.34
CA CYS A 302 22.52 -3.40 1.51
C CYS A 302 22.72 -4.14 0.18
N THR A 303 23.97 -4.39 -0.23
CA THR A 303 24.33 -4.84 -1.57
C THR A 303 23.65 -6.16 -1.98
N PRO A 304 23.52 -7.18 -1.10
CA PRO A 304 22.76 -8.38 -1.41
C PRO A 304 21.32 -8.09 -1.82
N GLY A 305 20.57 -7.31 -1.03
CA GLY A 305 19.19 -6.94 -1.35
C GLY A 305 19.08 -6.14 -2.65
N GLN A 306 19.99 -5.17 -2.85
CA GLN A 306 20.06 -4.39 -4.10
C GLN A 306 20.28 -5.29 -5.32
N ILE A 307 21.22 -6.23 -5.26
CA ILE A 307 21.51 -7.14 -6.38
C ILE A 307 20.35 -8.11 -6.63
N MET A 308 19.71 -8.62 -5.58
CA MET A 308 18.54 -9.49 -5.72
C MET A 308 17.38 -8.77 -6.40
N THR A 309 17.04 -7.54 -6.00
CA THR A 309 16.00 -6.77 -6.70
C THR A 309 16.41 -6.40 -8.12
N ALA A 310 17.65 -5.95 -8.33
CA ALA A 310 18.16 -5.60 -9.65
C ALA A 310 18.18 -6.79 -10.63
N SER A 311 18.55 -7.99 -10.16
CA SER A 311 18.54 -9.20 -10.98
C SER A 311 17.13 -9.61 -11.40
N ALA A 312 16.13 -9.49 -10.52
CA ALA A 312 14.73 -9.69 -10.89
C ALA A 312 14.27 -8.62 -11.91
N LEU A 313 14.69 -7.37 -11.74
CA LEU A 313 14.32 -6.27 -12.62
C LEU A 313 14.83 -6.47 -14.06
N VAL A 314 16.05 -6.98 -14.25
CA VAL A 314 16.64 -7.15 -15.59
C VAL A 314 16.24 -8.45 -16.29
N GLN A 315 15.55 -9.38 -15.60
CA GLN A 315 15.16 -10.67 -16.17
C GLN A 315 14.18 -10.58 -17.34
N ASP A 316 13.28 -9.59 -17.35
CA ASP A 316 12.30 -9.41 -18.42
C ASP A 316 12.84 -8.65 -19.64
N GLN A 317 14.14 -8.27 -19.61
CA GLN A 317 14.84 -7.58 -20.69
C GLN A 317 14.22 -6.24 -21.12
N GLN A 318 13.36 -5.63 -20.29
CA GLN A 318 12.83 -4.32 -20.57
C GLN A 318 13.88 -3.24 -20.27
N LYS A 319 14.15 -2.39 -21.27
CA LYS A 319 14.96 -1.19 -21.11
C LYS A 319 14.16 -0.13 -20.36
N ARG A 320 14.59 0.16 -19.13
CA ARG A 320 13.92 1.13 -18.25
C ARG A 320 14.73 2.42 -18.19
N SER A 321 14.04 3.53 -18.07
CA SER A 321 14.64 4.82 -17.75
C SER A 321 15.22 4.80 -16.34
N ALA A 322 16.14 5.73 -16.06
CA ALA A 322 16.70 5.91 -14.71
C ALA A 322 15.61 6.18 -13.65
N ALA A 323 14.51 6.84 -14.04
CA ALA A 323 13.39 7.11 -13.15
C ALA A 323 12.62 5.83 -12.80
N GLU A 324 12.33 4.98 -13.79
CA GLU A 324 11.67 3.69 -13.56
C GLU A 324 12.54 2.72 -12.76
N ILE A 325 13.86 2.69 -13.01
CA ILE A 325 14.80 1.91 -12.19
C ILE A 325 14.79 2.42 -10.74
N ARG A 326 14.83 3.75 -10.53
CA ARG A 326 14.78 4.33 -9.20
C ARG A 326 13.50 3.93 -8.46
N GLU A 327 12.36 3.97 -9.14
CA GLU A 327 11.08 3.57 -8.58
C GLU A 327 11.07 2.09 -8.21
N ALA A 328 11.48 1.21 -9.14
CA ALA A 328 11.53 -0.23 -8.91
C ALA A 328 12.51 -0.63 -7.78
N MET A 329 13.59 0.14 -7.59
CA MET A 329 14.59 -0.10 -6.55
C MET A 329 14.27 0.60 -5.22
N SER A 330 13.20 1.40 -5.14
CA SER A 330 12.88 2.27 -3.99
C SER A 330 12.70 1.50 -2.67
N GLY A 331 12.33 0.22 -2.73
CA GLY A 331 12.22 -0.67 -1.57
C GLY A 331 13.56 -1.10 -0.95
N ASN A 332 14.71 -0.77 -1.55
CA ASN A 332 16.03 -1.10 -1.03
C ASN A 332 16.79 0.15 -0.57
N LEU A 333 16.93 0.31 0.74
CA LEU A 333 17.60 1.46 1.34
C LEU A 333 19.13 1.27 1.36
N CYS A 334 19.85 2.32 1.00
CA CYS A 334 21.31 2.43 1.05
C CYS A 334 21.72 3.67 1.87
N ARG A 335 22.23 3.47 3.09
CA ARG A 335 22.65 4.59 3.95
C ARG A 335 23.95 5.25 3.50
N CYS A 336 24.81 4.51 2.81
CA CYS A 336 26.02 5.04 2.15
C CYS A 336 25.70 5.90 0.91
N ALA A 337 24.44 5.91 0.46
CA ALA A 337 23.95 6.68 -0.67
C ALA A 337 24.61 6.33 -2.03
N ALA A 338 24.92 5.04 -2.28
CA ALA A 338 25.46 4.56 -3.56
C ALA A 338 24.43 4.52 -4.71
N TYR A 339 23.26 5.16 -4.57
CA TYR A 339 22.12 5.00 -5.48
C TYR A 339 22.41 5.37 -6.94
N ALA A 340 23.21 6.42 -7.19
CA ALA A 340 23.55 6.82 -8.55
C ALA A 340 24.35 5.72 -9.28
N ASN A 341 25.32 5.12 -8.57
CA ASN A 341 26.14 4.03 -9.07
C ASN A 341 25.33 2.73 -9.24
N ILE A 342 24.40 2.45 -8.32
CA ILE A 342 23.46 1.33 -8.44
C ILE A 342 22.61 1.46 -9.72
N ILE A 343 22.07 2.65 -9.99
CA ILE A 343 21.29 2.88 -11.21
C ILE A 343 22.17 2.70 -12.45
N ALA A 344 23.39 3.24 -12.46
CA ALA A 344 24.33 3.09 -13.57
C ALA A 344 24.68 1.61 -13.85
N ALA A 345 24.91 0.81 -12.80
CA ALA A 345 25.16 -0.61 -12.92
C ALA A 345 23.98 -1.35 -13.57
N ILE A 346 22.75 -1.04 -13.16
CA ILE A 346 21.54 -1.66 -13.73
C ILE A 346 21.37 -1.27 -15.20
N GLN A 347 21.60 0.01 -15.55
CA GLN A 347 21.48 0.49 -16.93
C GLN A 347 22.51 -0.18 -17.86
N GLU A 348 23.73 -0.44 -17.40
CA GLU A 348 24.72 -1.20 -18.17
C GLU A 348 24.20 -2.59 -18.50
N VAL A 349 23.66 -3.31 -17.51
CA VAL A 349 23.15 -4.67 -17.72
C VAL A 349 21.94 -4.70 -18.65
N GLN A 350 21.08 -3.68 -18.62
CA GLN A 350 19.96 -3.54 -19.57
C GLN A 350 20.41 -3.21 -21.00
N GLY A 351 21.61 -2.64 -21.16
CA GLY A 351 22.19 -2.28 -22.45
C GLY A 351 23.03 -3.37 -23.10
N ALA A 352 23.41 -4.40 -22.33
CA ALA A 352 24.23 -5.54 -22.75
C ALA A 352 23.41 -6.63 -23.48
#